data_AF-A0A3P7DGQ7-F1
#
_entry.id   AF-A0A3P7DGQ7-F1
#
_cell.length_a   1.000
_cell.length_b   1.000
_cell.length_c   1.000
_cell.angle_alpha   90.00
_cell.angle_beta   90.00
_cell.angle_gamma   90.00
#
_symmetry.space_group_name_H-M   'P 1'
#
loop_
_entity.id
_entity.type
_entity.pdbx_description
1 polymer ?
#
loop_
_entity_poly.entity_id
_entity_poly.type
_entity_poly.pdbx_seq_one_letter_code
_entity_poly.pdbx_strand_id
1 'polypeptide(L)'
;MTVRRHCIHPSKRNIEIDEKSEDLIQLTHIIVDCSSFPYIDLMGVDALARAHADYKAINITVFFACCKVAVRQMFENSHFYEHVPKSYMFVSLQDAVAQAQYEQQQDIRFGGSVETIPSKIMVCLFLFS
;
A
#
# COMPACT_ATOMS: atom_id res chain seq x y z
N MET A 1 -4.38 -6.69 -18.75
CA MET A 1 -4.32 -5.99 -17.44
C MET A 1 -2.92 -5.44 -17.27
N THR A 2 -2.78 -4.12 -17.24
CA THR A 2 -1.48 -3.43 -17.11
C THR A 2 -1.37 -2.87 -15.70
N VAL A 3 -0.27 -3.12 -15.00
CA VAL A 3 -0.04 -2.54 -13.67
C VAL A 3 0.85 -1.32 -13.82
N ARG A 4 0.32 -0.13 -13.51
CA ARG A 4 1.12 1.09 -13.39
C ARG A 4 1.58 1.22 -11.96
N ARG A 5 2.89 1.18 -11.75
CA ARG A 5 3.54 1.35 -10.46
C ARG A 5 4.11 2.75 -10.35
N HIS A 6 3.89 3.38 -9.21
CA HIS A 6 4.51 4.66 -8.86
C HIS A 6 5.11 4.54 -7.46
N CYS A 7 6.43 4.66 -7.36
CA CYS A 7 7.12 4.63 -6.08
C CYS A 7 7.17 6.04 -5.50
N ILE A 8 6.75 6.19 -4.25
CA ILE A 8 6.95 7.39 -3.45
C ILE A 8 8.14 7.11 -2.54
N HIS A 9 9.20 7.86 -2.76
CA HIS A 9 10.36 7.87 -1.87
C HIS A 9 10.10 8.83 -0.71
N PRO A 10 10.58 8.49 0.50
CA PRO A 10 10.46 9.40 1.63
C PRO A 10 11.27 10.65 1.29
N SER A 11 10.70 11.83 1.58
CA SER A 11 11.34 13.12 1.31
C SER A 11 12.75 13.14 1.91
N LYS A 12 13.76 13.13 1.03
CA LYS A 12 15.16 13.30 1.40
C LYS A 12 15.31 14.67 2.09
N ARG A 13 15.65 14.67 3.38
CA ARG A 13 16.57 15.71 3.88
C ARG A 13 17.85 15.51 3.06
N ASN A 14 18.29 16.52 2.31
CA ASN A 14 19.49 16.56 1.45
C ASN A 14 20.49 15.41 1.67
N ILE A 15 20.26 14.27 1.03
CA ILE A 15 21.23 13.18 0.90
C ILE A 15 21.36 12.98 -0.60
N GLU A 16 22.50 13.39 -1.14
CA GLU A 16 22.96 13.00 -2.46
C GLU A 16 22.93 11.47 -2.50
N ILE A 17 21.91 10.91 -3.16
CA ILE A 17 21.88 9.46 -3.39
C ILE A 17 22.85 9.23 -4.53
N ASP A 18 24.04 8.74 -4.18
CA ASP A 18 24.93 8.06 -5.11
C ASP A 18 24.14 6.91 -5.77
N GLU A 19 24.13 6.86 -7.10
CA GLU A 19 23.32 5.94 -7.92
C GLU A 19 23.58 4.43 -7.61
N LYS A 20 24.53 4.13 -6.71
CA LYS A 20 24.81 2.79 -6.18
C LYS A 20 24.00 2.38 -4.95
N SER A 21 23.17 3.26 -4.38
CA SER A 21 22.40 2.98 -3.15
C SER A 21 20.92 2.66 -3.40
N GLU A 22 20.58 2.14 -4.59
CA GLU A 22 19.24 1.57 -4.83
C GLU A 22 19.02 0.21 -4.13
N ASP A 23 20.09 -0.52 -3.82
CA ASP A 23 20.03 -1.89 -3.28
C ASP A 23 19.54 -1.98 -1.83
N LEU A 24 19.48 -0.86 -1.10
CA LEU A 24 19.10 -0.85 0.31
C LEU A 24 17.76 -0.17 0.56
N ILE A 25 16.90 0.03 -0.44
CA ILE A 25 15.63 0.72 -0.18
C ILE A 25 14.52 -0.28 0.14
N GLN A 26 14.09 -0.33 1.41
CA GLN A 26 13.11 -1.29 1.90
C GLN A 26 11.69 -0.87 1.53
N LEU A 27 10.95 -1.73 0.84
CA LEU A 27 9.51 -1.52 0.63
C LEU A 27 8.77 -1.86 1.92
N THR A 28 8.03 -0.89 2.48
CA THR A 28 7.29 -1.07 3.74
C THR A 28 5.79 -1.02 3.53
N HIS A 29 5.33 -0.26 2.53
CA HIS A 29 3.90 -0.05 2.29
C HIS A 29 3.57 -0.20 0.81
N ILE A 30 2.45 -0.83 0.52
CA ILE A 30 1.83 -0.90 -0.80
C ILE A 30 0.46 -0.25 -0.70
N ILE A 31 0.14 0.64 -1.63
CA ILE A 31 -1.17 1.26 -1.76
C ILE A 31 -1.78 0.77 -3.07
N VAL A 32 -2.88 0.03 -2.98
CA VAL A 32 -3.67 -0.41 -4.12
C VAL A 32 -4.67 0.68 -4.46
N ASP A 33 -4.48 1.35 -5.59
CA ASP A 33 -5.43 2.31 -6.12
C ASP A 33 -6.55 1.56 -6.87
N CYS A 34 -7.72 1.49 -6.22
CA CYS A 34 -8.90 0.81 -6.75
C CYS A 34 -9.79 1.72 -7.61
N SER A 35 -9.34 2.94 -7.97
CA SER A 35 -10.14 3.87 -8.80
C SER A 35 -10.51 3.28 -10.17
N SER A 36 -9.67 2.40 -10.70
CA SER A 36 -9.89 1.69 -11.97
C SER A 36 -10.83 0.49 -11.87
N PHE A 37 -11.27 0.09 -10.67
CA PHE A 37 -12.17 -1.05 -10.47
C PHE A 37 -13.63 -0.58 -10.43
N PRO A 38 -14.42 -0.69 -11.53
CA PRO A 38 -15.84 -0.37 -11.49
C PRO A 38 -16.62 -1.35 -10.59
N TYR A 39 -16.23 -2.62 -10.61
CA TYR A 39 -16.78 -3.72 -9.83
C TYR A 39 -15.67 -4.74 -9.56
N ILE A 40 -15.91 -5.65 -8.61
CA ILE A 40 -15.06 -6.80 -8.31
C ILE A 40 -15.98 -7.99 -8.04
N ASP A 41 -15.63 -9.18 -8.52
CA ASP A 41 -16.33 -10.41 -8.21
C ASP A 41 -15.73 -11.08 -6.96
N LEU A 42 -16.34 -12.18 -6.51
CA LEU A 42 -15.88 -12.89 -5.31
C LEU A 42 -14.44 -13.41 -5.47
N MET A 43 -14.08 -13.89 -6.66
CA MET A 43 -12.73 -14.38 -6.94
C MET A 43 -11.68 -13.25 -6.81
N GLY A 44 -12.01 -12.05 -7.29
CA GLY A 44 -11.18 -10.87 -7.14
C GLY A 44 -11.03 -10.43 -5.68
N VAL A 45 -12.12 -10.49 -4.90
CA VAL A 45 -12.07 -10.20 -3.45
C VAL A 45 -11.14 -11.17 -2.73
N ASP A 46 -11.27 -12.48 -2.98
CA ASP A 46 -10.41 -13.50 -2.38
C ASP A 46 -8.95 -13.33 -2.79
N ALA A 47 -8.70 -12.95 -4.05
CA ALA A 47 -7.36 -12.65 -4.54
C ALA A 47 -6.73 -11.44 -3.83
N LEU A 48 -7.49 -10.37 -3.58
CA LEU A 48 -7.01 -9.20 -2.83
C LEU A 48 -6.76 -9.53 -1.36
N ALA A 49 -7.64 -10.29 -0.71
CA ALA A 49 -7.48 -10.71 0.67
C ALA A 49 -6.23 -11.59 0.84
N ARG A 50 -6.01 -12.55 -0.07
CA ARG A 50 -4.80 -13.39 -0.09
C ARG A 50 -3.55 -12.56 -0.31
N ALA A 51 -3.56 -11.65 -1.29
CA ALA A 51 -2.43 -10.77 -1.54
C ALA A 51 -2.08 -9.91 -0.31
N HIS A 52 -3.08 -9.34 0.37
CA HIS A 52 -2.87 -8.62 1.63
C HIS A 52 -2.21 -9.51 2.69
N ALA A 53 -2.67 -10.76 2.85
CA ALA A 53 -2.08 -11.71 3.80
C ALA A 53 -0.63 -12.05 3.45
N ASP A 54 -0.34 -12.31 2.17
CA ASP A 54 1.01 -12.64 1.69
C ASP A 54 2.01 -11.51 1.94
N TYR A 55 1.62 -10.26 1.65
CA TYR A 55 2.48 -9.09 1.92
C TYR A 55 2.61 -8.80 3.42
N LYS A 56 1.54 -8.98 4.19
CA LYS A 56 1.59 -8.85 5.66
C LYS A 56 2.56 -9.86 6.27
N ALA A 57 2.65 -11.08 5.75
CA ALA A 57 3.57 -12.12 6.24
C ALA A 57 5.05 -11.74 6.11
N ILE A 58 5.39 -10.80 5.21
CA ILE A 58 6.74 -10.25 5.02
C ILE A 58 6.86 -8.81 5.55
N ASN A 59 5.99 -8.40 6.48
CA ASN A 59 5.96 -7.06 7.10
C ASN A 59 5.79 -5.91 6.10
N ILE A 60 5.03 -6.14 5.02
CA ILE A 60 4.60 -5.07 4.10
C ILE A 60 3.12 -4.79 4.35
N THR A 61 2.83 -3.55 4.75
CA THR A 61 1.46 -3.09 4.98
C THR A 61 0.78 -2.78 3.65
N VAL A 62 -0.45 -3.27 3.45
CA VAL A 62 -1.23 -3.02 2.22
C VAL A 62 -2.45 -2.18 2.54
N PHE A 63 -2.54 -1.00 1.92
CA PHE A 63 -3.69 -0.11 1.96
C PHE A 63 -4.48 -0.13 0.66
N PHE A 64 -5.78 0.13 0.75
CA PHE A 64 -6.67 0.22 -0.41
C PHE A 64 -7.24 1.63 -0.49
N ALA A 65 -7.03 2.31 -1.60
CA ALA A 65 -7.52 3.66 -1.84
C ALA A 65 -8.57 3.69 -2.94
N CYS A 66 -9.38 4.75 -2.99
CA CYS A 66 -10.27 5.07 -4.11
C CYS A 66 -11.28 3.96 -4.50
N CYS A 67 -11.70 3.10 -3.56
CA CYS A 67 -12.67 2.04 -3.84
C CYS A 67 -14.04 2.63 -4.22
N LYS A 68 -14.61 2.20 -5.35
CA LYS A 68 -15.98 2.62 -5.73
C LYS A 68 -17.04 1.94 -4.87
N VAL A 69 -18.25 2.51 -4.85
CA VAL A 69 -19.36 2.02 -4.02
C VAL A 69 -19.64 0.52 -4.24
N ALA A 70 -19.69 0.07 -5.50
CA ALA A 70 -19.93 -1.34 -5.83
C ALA A 70 -18.83 -2.27 -5.27
N VAL A 71 -17.57 -1.84 -5.32
CA VAL A 71 -16.43 -2.59 -4.75
C VAL A 71 -16.53 -2.65 -3.22
N ARG A 72 -16.85 -1.53 -2.56
CA ARG A 72 -17.05 -1.49 -1.10
C ARG A 72 -18.22 -2.38 -0.67
N GLN A 73 -19.33 -2.37 -1.40
CA GLN A 73 -20.47 -3.25 -1.15
C GLN A 73 -20.07 -4.73 -1.26
N MET A 74 -19.25 -5.10 -2.25
CA MET A 74 -18.74 -6.46 -2.34
C MET A 74 -17.86 -6.84 -1.14
N PHE A 75 -17.03 -5.92 -0.64
CA PHE A 75 -16.25 -6.15 0.59
C PHE A 75 -17.13 -6.29 1.84
N GLU A 76 -18.20 -5.50 1.97
CA GLU A 76 -19.15 -5.60 3.10
C GLU A 76 -19.98 -6.89 3.05
N ASN A 77 -20.34 -7.36 1.85
CA ASN A 77 -21.16 -8.55 1.64
C ASN A 77 -20.34 -9.85 1.53
N SER A 78 -19.04 -9.79 1.81
CA SER A 78 -18.11 -10.93 1.81
C SER A 78 -17.34 -10.97 3.13
N HIS A 79 -16.42 -11.92 3.26
CA HIS A 79 -15.54 -12.06 4.43
C HIS A 79 -14.25 -11.22 4.30
N PHE A 80 -14.21 -10.22 3.41
CA PHE A 80 -13.01 -9.43 3.16
C PHE A 80 -12.49 -8.74 4.44
N TYR A 81 -13.39 -8.13 5.21
CA TYR A 81 -13.02 -7.38 6.41
C TYR A 81 -12.65 -8.25 7.62
N GLU A 82 -12.82 -9.57 7.54
CA GLU A 82 -12.26 -10.51 8.52
C GLU A 82 -10.74 -10.67 8.34
N HIS A 83 -10.24 -10.41 7.12
CA HIS A 83 -8.84 -10.56 6.75
C HIS A 83 -8.11 -9.22 6.65
N VAL A 84 -8.82 -8.16 6.24
CA VAL A 84 -8.29 -6.80 6.04
C VAL A 84 -9.00 -5.82 6.97
N PRO A 85 -8.29 -5.12 7.87
CA PRO A 85 -8.91 -4.12 8.74
C PRO A 85 -9.60 -3.00 7.94
N LYS A 86 -10.81 -2.61 8.34
CA LYS A 86 -11.52 -1.47 7.72
C LYS A 86 -10.72 -0.16 7.77
N SER A 87 -9.85 0.00 8.77
CA SER A 87 -8.94 1.15 8.91
C SER A 87 -7.89 1.26 7.80
N TYR A 88 -7.70 0.22 6.98
CA TYR A 88 -6.78 0.21 5.84
C TYR A 88 -7.46 0.63 4.52
N MET A 89 -8.72 1.06 4.61
CA MET A 89 -9.53 1.53 3.49
C MET A 89 -9.60 3.06 3.48
N PHE A 90 -9.04 3.68 2.47
CA PHE A 90 -8.98 5.14 2.33
C PHE A 90 -9.90 5.64 1.22
N VAL A 91 -10.43 6.86 1.40
CA VAL A 91 -11.28 7.50 0.41
C VAL A 91 -10.44 7.99 -0.77
N SER A 92 -9.31 8.64 -0.49
CA SER A 92 -8.38 9.14 -1.51
C SER A 92 -7.02 8.45 -1.43
N LEU A 93 -6.27 8.54 -2.54
CA LEU A 93 -4.87 8.10 -2.57
C LEU A 93 -3.99 8.92 -1.62
N GLN A 94 -4.27 10.22 -1.50
CA GLN A 94 -3.49 11.12 -0.65
C GLN A 94 -3.58 10.73 0.83
N ASP A 95 -4.78 10.34 1.30
CA ASP A 95 -4.98 9.90 2.68
C ASP A 95 -4.19 8.60 2.96
N ALA A 96 -4.22 7.66 2.03
CA ALA A 96 -3.45 6.41 2.14
C ALA A 96 -1.94 6.66 2.19
N VAL A 97 -1.44 7.58 1.35
CA VAL A 97 -0.03 7.97 1.34
C VAL A 97 0.34 8.66 2.65
N ALA A 98 -0.48 9.59 3.13
CA ALA A 98 -0.23 10.29 4.39
C ALA A 98 -0.18 9.33 5.58
N GLN A 99 -1.09 8.35 5.63
CA GLN A 99 -1.06 7.31 6.66
C GLN A 99 0.20 6.44 6.57
N ALA A 100 0.58 6.00 5.37
CA ALA A 100 1.79 5.19 5.18
C ALA A 100 3.05 5.96 5.60
N GLN A 101 3.13 7.24 5.26
CA GLN A 101 4.22 8.10 5.70
C GLN A 101 4.23 8.30 7.22
N TYR A 102 3.06 8.42 7.84
CA TYR A 102 2.92 8.53 9.29
C TYR A 102 3.39 7.26 10.01
N GLU A 103 3.02 6.08 9.52
CA GLU A 103 3.47 4.79 10.04
C GLU A 103 5.01 4.63 9.91
N GLN A 104 5.58 4.94 8.74
CA GLN A 104 7.04 4.96 8.55
C GLN A 104 7.77 5.87 9.56
N GLN A 105 7.19 7.03 9.89
CA GLN A 105 7.77 7.95 10.86
C GLN A 105 7.68 7.44 12.31
N GLN A 106 6.64 6.67 12.63
CA GLN A 106 6.49 6.06 13.96
C GLN A 106 7.46 4.91 14.17
N ASP A 107 7.68 4.07 13.15
CA ASP A 107 8.65 2.98 13.22
C ASP A 107 10.07 3.49 13.50
N ILE A 108 10.45 4.61 12.87
CA ILE A 108 11.74 5.29 13.13
C ILE A 108 11.84 5.77 14.58
N ARG A 109 10.74 6.22 15.20
CA ARG A 109 10.74 6.73 16.58
C ARG A 109 10.85 5.61 17.62
N PHE A 110 10.34 4.42 17.32
CA PHE A 110 10.39 3.27 18.24
C PHE A 110 11.66 2.43 18.08
N GLY A 111 12.23 2.36 16.87
CA GLY A 111 13.40 1.56 16.52
C GLY A 111 14.76 2.19 16.85
N GLY A 112 14.95 2.73 18.06
CA GLY A 112 16.14 3.46 18.48
C GLY A 112 17.47 2.87 17.96
N SER A 113 18.30 3.74 17.36
CA SER A 113 19.71 3.54 16.96
C SER A 113 20.06 2.54 15.85
N VAL A 114 19.09 2.02 15.08
CA VAL A 114 19.40 1.27 13.84
C VAL A 114 19.52 2.26 12.68
N GLU A 115 20.57 2.12 11.85
CA GLU A 115 20.71 2.88 10.60
C GLU A 115 19.37 2.90 9.86
N THR A 116 18.81 4.09 9.66
CA THR A 116 17.49 4.23 9.04
C THR A 116 17.61 3.87 7.57
N ILE A 117 17.30 2.62 7.25
CA ILE A 117 17.16 2.16 5.88
C ILE A 117 16.04 3.00 5.24
N PRO A 118 16.27 3.64 4.08
CA PRO A 118 15.23 4.42 3.43
C PRO A 118 14.04 3.51 3.08
N SER A 119 12.84 3.90 3.49
CA SER A 119 11.60 3.13 3.29
C SER A 119 10.80 3.65 2.10
N LYS A 120 10.48 2.80 1.11
CA LYS A 120 9.63 3.15 -0.04
C LYS A 120 8.16 2.84 0.22
N ILE A 121 7.29 3.62 -0.41
CA ILE A 121 5.84 3.34 -0.54
C ILE A 121 5.57 3.08 -2.03
N MET A 122 4.94 1.96 -2.36
CA MET A 122 4.57 1.61 -3.73
C MET A 122 3.09 1.86 -3.96
N VAL A 123 2.73 2.74 -4.89
CA VAL A 123 1.35 2.90 -5.37
C VAL A 123 1.16 2.03 -6.61
N CYS A 124 0.17 1.14 -6.58
CA CYS A 124 -0.19 0.24 -7.67
C CYS A 124 -1.57 0.60 -8.22
N LEU A 125 -1.63 1.00 -9.49
CA LEU A 125 -2.87 1.20 -10.24
C LEU A 125 -3.01 0.11 -11.31
N PHE A 126 -4.09 -0.66 -11.25
CA PHE A 126 -4.40 -1.69 -12.25
C PHE A 126 -5.24 -1.11 -13.39
N LEU A 127 -4.68 -0.95 -14.57
CA LEU A 127 -5.38 -0.45 -15.74
C LEU A 127 -5.90 -1.63 -16.57
N PHE A 128 -7.22 -1.63 -16.82
CA PHE A 128 -7.82 -2.41 -17.91
C PHE A 128 -7.65 -1.58 -19.18
N SER A 129 -6.59 -1.86 -19.94
CA SER A 129 -6.39 -1.33 -21.30
C SER A 129 -6.91 -2.31 -22.33
#